data_AF-A0A8K0D9X5-F1
#
_entry.id   AF-A0A8K0D9X5-F1
#
_cell.length_a   1.000
_cell.length_b   1.000
_cell.length_c   1.000
_cell.angle_alpha   90.00
_cell.angle_beta   90.00
_cell.angle_gamma   90.00
#
_symmetry.space_group_name_H-M   'P 1'
#
loop_
_entity.id
_entity.type
_entity.pdbx_description
1 polymer ?
#
loop_
_entity_poly.entity_id
_entity_poly.type
_entity_poly.pdbx_seq_one_letter_code
_entity_poly.pdbx_strand_id
1 'polypeptide(L)'
;VLITGYQFRSNEYRKGPVEFMMGLCSFYSSKDFDIPHMYANSNLKCPLRKGVNYYAYKVSPNATNFPPLIPEGRWKLQADFLYLNRYTIYSIEWYSSVEYPIIFG
;
A
#
# COMPACT_ATOMS: atom_id res chain seq x y z
N VAL A 1 -2.93 -6.12 8.48
CA VAL A 1 -2.27 -5.81 7.19
C VAL A 1 -0.84 -5.47 7.51
N LEU A 2 0.10 -6.23 6.97
CA LEU A 2 1.52 -5.94 7.03
C LEU A 2 1.89 -5.22 5.74
N ILE A 3 2.43 -4.01 5.86
CA ILE A 3 2.90 -3.22 4.74
C ILE A 3 4.42 -3.22 4.77
N THR A 4 5.03 -3.58 3.65
CA THR A 4 6.49 -3.67 3.50
C THR A 4 6.91 -2.95 2.22
N GLY A 5 7.82 -1.99 2.33
CA GLY A 5 8.45 -1.31 1.20
C GLY A 5 9.80 -1.94 0.88
N TYR A 6 10.02 -2.23 -0.40
CA TYR A 6 11.28 -2.72 -0.94
C TYR A 6 11.83 -1.69 -1.92
N GLN A 7 13.12 -1.38 -1.80
CA GLN A 7 13.81 -0.50 -2.75
C GLN A 7 14.62 -1.35 -3.73
N PHE A 8 14.57 -1.00 -5.01
CA PHE A 8 15.39 -1.65 -6.02
C PHE A 8 16.85 -1.24 -5.86
N ARG A 9 17.73 -2.21 -5.57
CA ARG A 9 19.16 -2.01 -5.39
C ARG A 9 19.90 -3.19 -6.01
N SER A 10 20.95 -2.93 -6.77
CA SER A 10 21.82 -3.99 -7.35
C SER A 10 21.04 -5.09 -8.09
N ASN A 11 20.12 -4.70 -8.98
CA ASN A 11 19.28 -5.58 -9.80
C ASN A 11 18.18 -6.38 -9.09
N GLU A 12 17.88 -6.10 -7.82
CA GLU A 12 16.79 -6.77 -7.10
C GLU A 12 16.04 -5.82 -6.15
N TYR A 13 14.80 -6.17 -5.81
CA TYR A 13 14.04 -5.46 -4.77
C TYR A 13 14.46 -5.96 -3.39
N ARG A 14 15.14 -5.11 -2.61
CA ARG A 14 15.59 -5.42 -1.26
C ARG A 14 14.70 -4.74 -0.23
N LYS A 15 14.43 -5.42 0.89
CA LYS A 15 13.60 -4.86 1.98
C LYS A 15 14.19 -3.52 2.43
N GLY A 16 13.37 -2.47 2.37
CA GLY A 16 13.72 -1.12 2.77
C GLY A 16 13.34 -0.84 4.23
N PRO A 17 13.40 0.43 4.66
CA PRO A 17 13.06 0.83 6.02
C PRO A 17 11.54 0.94 6.29
N VAL A 18 10.70 0.87 5.24
CA VAL A 18 9.26 0.98 5.38
C VAL A 18 8.69 -0.39 5.76
N GLU A 19 8.34 -0.57 7.03
CA GLU A 19 7.59 -1.73 7.51
C GLU A 19 6.67 -1.32 8.66
N PHE A 20 5.39 -1.64 8.54
CA PHE A 20 4.44 -1.42 9.63
C PHE A 20 3.25 -2.37 9.53
N MET A 21 2.66 -2.66 10.69
CA MET A 21 1.48 -3.51 10.80
C MET A 21 0.32 -2.70 11.35
N MET A 22 -0.84 -2.83 10.71
CA MET A 22 -2.08 -2.18 11.13
C MET A 22 -3.29 -3.11 11.01
N GLY A 23 -4.34 -2.82 11.77
CA GLY A 23 -5.62 -3.53 11.66
C GLY A 23 -6.24 -3.36 10.27
N LEU A 24 -7.01 -4.35 9.81
CA LEU A 24 -7.65 -4.32 8.49
C LEU A 24 -8.55 -3.10 8.30
N CYS A 25 -9.34 -2.76 9.31
CA CYS A 25 -10.20 -1.57 9.24
C CYS A 25 -9.42 -0.26 9.37
N SER A 26 -8.35 -0.24 10.17
CA SER A 26 -7.44 0.90 10.23
C SER A 26 -6.78 1.16 8.87
N PHE A 27 -6.42 0.10 8.14
CA PHE A 27 -5.90 0.20 6.78
C PHE A 27 -6.91 0.87 5.85
N TYR A 28 -8.13 0.32 5.71
CA TYR A 28 -9.13 0.89 4.79
C TYR A 28 -9.61 2.30 5.17
N SER A 29 -9.45 2.71 6.43
CA SER A 29 -9.76 4.06 6.89
C SER A 29 -8.54 4.99 6.93
N SER A 30 -7.35 4.51 6.58
CA SER A 30 -6.14 5.33 6.54
C SER A 30 -6.24 6.39 5.44
N LYS A 31 -5.67 7.56 5.70
CA LYS A 31 -5.50 8.62 4.71
C LYS A 31 -4.13 8.57 4.02
N ASP A 32 -3.22 7.79 4.57
CA ASP A 32 -1.85 7.65 4.06
C ASP A 32 -1.81 6.72 2.86
N PHE A 33 -0.73 6.80 2.06
CA PHE A 33 -0.48 5.93 0.90
C PHE A 33 -1.63 5.88 -0.11
N ASP A 34 -2.43 6.94 -0.16
CA ASP A 34 -3.53 7.09 -1.11
C ASP A 34 -4.63 6.01 -1.03
N ILE A 35 -4.74 5.36 0.13
CA ILE A 35 -5.73 4.31 0.40
C ILE A 35 -7.18 4.75 0.11
N PRO A 36 -7.62 5.98 0.44
CA PRO A 36 -8.98 6.41 0.14
C PRO A 36 -9.30 6.40 -1.36
N HIS A 37 -8.36 6.80 -2.21
CA HIS A 37 -8.56 6.78 -3.66
C HIS A 37 -8.48 5.37 -4.22
N MET A 38 -7.56 4.53 -3.73
CA MET A 38 -7.42 3.13 -4.16
C MET A 38 -8.71 2.32 -3.98
N TYR A 39 -9.49 2.63 -2.95
CA TYR A 39 -10.72 1.91 -2.63
C TYR A 39 -12.00 2.74 -2.87
N ALA A 40 -11.91 3.91 -3.51
CA ALA A 40 -13.06 4.78 -3.76
C ALA A 40 -14.18 4.10 -4.55
N ASN A 41 -13.81 3.28 -5.53
CA ASN A 41 -14.74 2.52 -6.38
C ASN A 41 -14.97 1.07 -5.89
N SER A 42 -14.74 0.81 -4.60
CA SER A 42 -14.86 -0.51 -3.98
C SER A 42 -15.99 -0.52 -2.96
N ASN A 43 -16.61 -1.68 -2.71
CA ASN A 43 -17.56 -1.85 -1.60
C ASN A 43 -16.88 -2.30 -0.29
N LEU A 44 -15.55 -2.32 -0.27
CA LEU A 44 -14.72 -2.57 0.91
C LEU A 44 -14.84 -1.40 1.89
N LYS A 45 -15.85 -1.48 2.77
CA LYS A 45 -16.07 -0.53 3.86
C LYS A 45 -16.16 -1.29 5.17
N CYS A 46 -15.41 -0.82 6.15
CA CYS A 46 -15.48 -1.40 7.49
C CYS A 46 -16.72 -0.91 8.26
N PRO A 47 -17.26 -1.74 9.18
CA PRO A 47 -16.82 -3.12 9.49
C PRO A 47 -17.19 -4.12 8.38
N LEU A 48 -16.29 -5.06 8.08
CA LEU A 48 -16.55 -6.14 7.13
C LEU A 48 -17.57 -7.13 7.72
N ARG A 49 -18.66 -7.37 7.01
CA ARG A 49 -19.79 -8.22 7.40
C ARG A 49 -19.64 -9.59 6.74
N LYS A 50 -19.90 -10.65 7.51
CA LYS A 50 -19.92 -12.02 7.00
C LYS A 50 -21.03 -12.19 5.96
N GLY A 51 -20.77 -12.97 4.91
CA GLY A 51 -21.74 -13.29 3.87
C GLY A 51 -21.93 -12.20 2.80
N VAL A 52 -21.14 -11.12 2.85
CA VAL A 52 -21.12 -10.08 1.82
C VAL A 52 -20.02 -10.37 0.82
N ASN A 53 -20.35 -10.28 -0.48
CA ASN A 53 -19.36 -10.34 -1.55
C ASN A 53 -18.69 -8.97 -1.69
N TYR A 54 -17.40 -8.92 -1.39
CA TYR A 54 -16.59 -7.72 -1.53
C TYR A 54 -15.87 -7.69 -2.88
N TYR A 55 -15.77 -6.50 -3.46
CA TYR A 55 -14.98 -6.24 -4.66
C TYR A 55 -14.13 -4.99 -4.49
N ALA A 56 -12.97 -5.02 -5.13
CA ALA A 56 -12.10 -3.88 -5.28
C ALA A 56 -11.87 -3.61 -6.76
N TYR A 57 -11.89 -2.34 -7.17
CA TYR A 57 -11.74 -1.97 -8.57
C TYR A 57 -10.61 -0.96 -8.75
N LYS A 58 -9.66 -1.29 -9.64
CA LYS A 58 -8.48 -0.47 -9.95
C LYS A 58 -7.74 0.00 -8.69
N VAL A 59 -7.34 -0.95 -7.85
CA VAL A 59 -6.59 -0.70 -6.61
C VAL A 59 -5.15 -0.29 -6.97
N SER A 60 -4.95 0.97 -7.32
CA SER A 60 -3.65 1.55 -7.65
C SER A 60 -3.53 2.91 -6.96
N PRO A 61 -2.45 3.15 -6.20
CA PRO A 61 -2.24 4.43 -5.56
C PRO A 61 -1.89 5.48 -6.63
N ASN A 62 -2.21 6.73 -6.34
CA ASN A 62 -1.69 7.90 -7.06
C ASN A 62 -0.72 8.68 -6.16
N ALA A 63 -0.12 9.74 -6.71
CA ALA A 63 0.88 10.54 -6.00
C ALA A 63 0.30 11.51 -4.95
N THR A 64 -1.03 11.67 -4.87
CA THR A 64 -1.71 12.72 -4.08
C THR A 64 -1.42 12.61 -2.59
N ASN A 65 -1.46 11.40 -2.04
CA ASN A 65 -1.22 11.13 -0.61
C ASN A 65 -0.08 10.13 -0.41
N PHE A 66 0.86 10.08 -1.36
CA PHE A 66 2.05 9.25 -1.19
C PHE A 66 2.98 9.93 -0.16
N PRO A 67 3.59 9.17 0.77
CA PRO A 67 4.35 9.80 1.84
C PRO A 67 5.47 10.70 1.30
N PRO A 68 5.58 11.95 1.77
CA PRO A 68 6.76 12.75 1.51
C PRO A 68 7.94 12.08 2.20
N LEU A 69 9.14 12.16 1.64
CA LEU A 69 10.41 11.63 2.20
C LEU A 69 10.72 10.15 1.91
N ILE A 70 10.03 9.51 0.97
CA ILE A 70 10.53 8.23 0.44
C ILE A 70 11.69 8.54 -0.51
N PRO A 71 12.89 7.94 -0.32
CA PRO A 71 14.03 8.19 -1.20
C PRO A 71 13.69 7.93 -2.67
N GLU A 72 14.27 8.71 -3.56
CA GLU A 72 14.10 8.52 -5.00
C GLU A 72 14.51 7.11 -5.46
N GLY A 73 13.94 6.69 -6.58
CA GLY A 73 14.25 5.45 -7.25
C GLY A 73 13.05 4.51 -7.37
N ARG A 74 13.33 3.24 -7.69
CA ARG A 74 12.29 2.23 -7.92
C ARG A 74 11.91 1.51 -6.63
N TRP A 75 10.61 1.40 -6.39
CA TRP A 75 10.02 0.82 -5.19
C TRP A 75 9.02 -0.28 -5.53
N LYS A 76 8.97 -1.28 -4.66
CA LYS A 76 7.87 -2.24 -4.55
C LYS A 76 7.23 -2.07 -3.18
N LEU A 77 5.97 -1.69 -3.13
CA LEU A 77 5.17 -1.70 -1.91
C LEU A 77 4.33 -2.97 -1.88
N GLN A 78 4.44 -3.75 -0.81
CA GLN A 78 3.70 -4.99 -0.64
C GLN A 78 2.75 -4.86 0.55
N ALA A 79 1.48 -5.22 0.35
CA ALA A 79 0.47 -5.28 1.40
C ALA A 79 -0.02 -6.71 1.59
N ASP A 80 0.37 -7.33 2.71
CA ASP A 80 -0.05 -8.67 3.09
C ASP A 80 -1.23 -8.63 4.05
N PHE A 81 -2.32 -9.27 3.66
CA PHE A 81 -3.54 -9.35 4.43
C PHE A 81 -3.57 -10.67 5.19
N LEU A 82 -3.37 -10.57 6.50
CA LEU A 82 -3.12 -11.71 7.39
C LEU A 82 -4.39 -12.20 8.07
N TYR A 83 -4.64 -13.51 8.05
CA TYR A 83 -5.56 -14.21 8.94
C TYR A 83 -4.86 -14.51 10.27
N LEU A 84 -5.51 -14.20 11.39
CA LEU A 84 -4.99 -14.41 12.75
C LEU A 84 -3.54 -13.89 12.94
N ASN A 85 -3.17 -12.82 12.24
CA ASN A 85 -1.83 -12.23 12.21
C ASN A 85 -0.68 -13.20 11.85
N ARG A 86 -0.98 -14.33 11.20
CA ARG A 86 0.02 -15.37 10.88
C ARG A 86 0.00 -15.82 9.43
N TYR A 87 -1.19 -15.97 8.84
CA TYR A 87 -1.32 -16.57 7.52
C TYR A 87 -1.70 -15.51 6.50
N THR A 88 -0.86 -15.28 5.50
CA THR A 88 -1.21 -14.39 4.38
C THR A 88 -2.34 -15.01 3.58
N ILE A 89 -3.51 -14.36 3.58
CA ILE A 89 -4.68 -14.76 2.80
C ILE A 89 -4.52 -14.25 1.37
N TYR A 90 -4.09 -13.00 1.23
CA TYR A 90 -3.81 -12.39 -0.06
C TYR A 90 -2.76 -11.29 0.08
N SER A 91 -2.06 -11.01 -1.01
CA SER A 91 -1.04 -9.97 -1.10
C SER A 91 -1.33 -9.08 -2.30
N ILE A 92 -1.02 -7.79 -2.17
CA ILE A 92 -1.02 -6.84 -3.28
C ILE A 92 0.35 -6.21 -3.36
N GLU A 93 0.91 -6.17 -4.57
CA GLU A 93 2.19 -5.53 -4.84
C GLU A 93 1.98 -4.37 -5.82
N TRP A 94 2.51 -3.21 -5.46
CA TRP A 94 2.60 -2.04 -6.34
C TRP A 94 4.05 -1.74 -6.64
N TYR A 95 4.35 -1.52 -7.92
CA TYR A 95 5.67 -1.15 -8.40
C TYR A 95 5.62 0.30 -8.87
N SER A 96 6.53 1.14 -8.39
CA SER A 96 6.56 2.58 -8.72
C SER A 96 7.98 3.11 -8.85
N SER A 97 8.12 4.24 -9.56
CA SER A 97 9.31 5.10 -9.54
C SER A 97 8.96 6.35 -8.73
N VAL A 98 9.82 6.74 -7.79
CA VAL A 98 9.71 7.96 -7.01
C VAL A 98 10.78 8.93 -7.50
N GLU A 99 10.33 10.10 -7.98
CA GLU A 99 11.16 11.17 -8.53
C GLU A 99 10.62 12.49 -7.99
N TYR A 100 11.48 13.32 -7.40
CA TYR A 100 11.11 14.65 -6.95
C TYR A 100 11.39 15.69 -8.04
N PRO A 101 10.50 16.67 -8.24
CA PRO A 101 10.76 17.74 -9.19
C PRO A 101 12.00 18.53 -8.74
N ILE A 102 12.93 18.78 -9.66
CA ILE A 102 14.07 19.66 -9.41
C ILE A 102 13.52 21.09 -9.35
N ILE A 103 13.42 21.64 -8.14
CA ILE A 103 13.09 23.06 -7.96
C ILE A 103 14.40 23.83 -8.13
N PHE A 104 14.65 24.37 -9.33
CA PHE A 104 15.65 25.41 -9.51
C PHE A 104 15.12 26.69 -8.85
N GLY A 105 15.68 27.03 -7.69
CA GLY A 105 15.51 28.32 -7.03
C GLY A 105 16.46 29.36 -7.59
#